data_AF-A0A367IL86-F1
#
_entry.id   AF-A0A367IL86-F1
#
_cell.length_a   1.000
_cell.length_b   1.000
_cell.length_c   1.000
_cell.angle_alpha   90.00
_cell.angle_beta   90.00
_cell.angle_gamma   90.00
#
_symmetry.space_group_name_H-M   'P 1'
#
loop_
_entity.id
_entity.type
_entity.pdbx_description
1 polymer ?
#
loop_
_entity_poly.entity_id
_entity_poly.type
_entity_poly.pdbx_seq_one_letter_code
_entity_poly.pdbx_strand_id
1 'polypeptide(L)'
;MAVIGLTCRLDALDLLEKRVKSRFSHRQIYLFSTATFDGFMEMAKDTFIVKGFRDFNTAVEELFNNPVMIGIVRKIYDVSKDIRLFHKIAFYPVTKLYTQLDLSVDDFVKSNGAQRTDAKTELLQGMPLLELIMIISMKKLLEKEITIFNFQMVYDEYKEFMTQTQVKGQGFGMKLYKRAVALKAFENLQLFELVTPIDSAGKCPKEYRMAKLMLERAQITDAVLKYDCPAIVKKWGSHSA
;
A
#
# COMPACT_ATOMS: atom_id res chain seq x y z
N MET A 1 10.48 41.27 19.12
CA MET A 1 10.76 39.96 18.50
C MET A 1 9.62 39.01 18.84
N ALA A 2 9.02 38.37 17.85
CA ALA A 2 7.99 37.35 18.05
C ALA A 2 8.56 36.00 17.61
N VAL A 3 8.30 34.95 18.39
CA VAL A 3 8.71 33.58 18.07
C VAL A 3 7.45 32.76 17.84
N ILE A 4 7.35 32.11 16.69
CA ILE A 4 6.25 31.22 16.33
C ILE A 4 6.80 29.81 16.26
N GLY A 5 6.31 28.93 17.13
CA GLY A 5 6.64 27.50 17.14
C GLY A 5 5.50 26.70 16.50
N LEU A 6 5.84 25.84 15.54
CA LEU A 6 4.90 24.91 14.90
C LEU A 6 5.28 23.48 15.31
N THR A 7 4.32 22.71 15.80
CA THR A 7 4.51 21.32 16.21
C THR A 7 3.22 20.52 16.01
N CYS A 8 3.35 19.23 15.70
CA CYS A 8 2.23 18.28 15.72
C CYS A 8 2.10 17.56 17.08
N ARG A 9 3.07 17.74 17.99
CA ARG A 9 3.07 17.13 19.32
C ARG A 9 2.23 17.95 20.29
N LEU A 10 1.23 17.33 20.88
CA LEU A 10 0.38 17.95 21.90
C LEU A 10 1.14 18.17 23.22
N ASP A 11 2.12 17.32 23.52
CA ASP A 11 2.94 17.34 24.74
C ASP A 11 4.20 18.19 24.63
N ALA A 12 4.33 19.01 23.58
CA ALA A 12 5.56 19.75 23.31
C ALA A 12 6.01 20.69 24.45
N LEU A 13 5.07 21.20 25.26
CA LEU A 13 5.41 22.05 26.41
C LEU A 13 6.08 21.30 27.56
N ASP A 14 5.86 19.99 27.68
CA ASP A 14 6.45 19.19 28.75
C ASP A 14 7.88 18.74 28.42
N LEU A 15 8.24 18.81 27.14
CA LEU A 15 9.61 18.61 26.68
C LEU A 15 10.51 19.84 26.90
N LEU A 16 9.93 21.00 27.20
CA LEU A 16 10.70 22.21 27.44
C LEU A 16 11.40 22.15 28.79
N GLU A 17 12.71 22.39 28.79
CA GLU A 17 13.49 22.57 30.01
C GLU A 17 12.89 23.70 30.87
N LYS A 18 12.95 23.57 32.20
CA LYS A 18 12.31 24.49 33.16
C LYS A 18 12.55 25.97 32.87
N ARG A 19 13.80 26.36 32.56
CA ARG A 19 14.19 27.76 32.26
C ARG A 19 13.61 28.31 30.96
N VAL A 20 13.26 27.44 30.01
CA VAL A 20 12.62 27.80 28.74
C VAL A 20 11.11 27.87 28.92
N LYS A 21 10.53 26.84 29.57
CA LYS A 21 9.11 26.80 29.92
C LYS A 21 8.70 28.03 30.74
N SER A 22 9.52 28.45 31.70
CA SER A 22 9.29 29.66 32.51
C SER A 22 9.29 30.98 31.72
N ARG A 23 9.97 31.04 30.57
CA ARG A 23 10.02 32.23 29.70
C ARG A 23 9.01 32.16 28.56
N PHE A 24 8.31 31.04 28.41
CA PHE A 24 7.28 30.87 27.41
C PHE A 24 6.00 31.59 27.86
N SER A 25 5.35 32.31 26.94
CA SER A 25 4.14 33.09 27.25
C SER A 25 2.89 32.25 27.53
N HIS A 26 3.01 30.91 27.51
CA HIS A 26 1.91 29.94 27.66
C HIS A 26 0.76 30.10 26.67
N ARG A 27 0.94 30.89 25.60
CA ARG A 27 -0.04 31.04 24.52
C ARG A 27 0.07 29.89 23.55
N GLN A 28 -0.96 29.07 23.47
CA GLN A 28 -1.07 27.97 22.52
C GLN A 28 -2.33 28.14 21.67
N ILE A 29 -2.19 27.86 20.39
CA ILE A 29 -3.30 27.82 19.45
C ILE A 29 -3.34 26.39 18.92
N TYR A 30 -4.40 25.66 19.24
CA TYR A 30 -4.64 24.33 18.71
C TYR A 30 -5.38 24.43 17.39
N LEU A 31 -4.84 23.79 16.36
CA LEU A 31 -5.44 23.71 15.04
C LEU A 31 -6.03 22.30 14.86
N PHE A 32 -7.35 22.19 14.93
CA PHE A 32 -8.07 20.95 14.70
C PHE A 32 -8.72 20.95 13.31
N SER A 33 -8.89 19.76 12.73
CA SER A 33 -9.69 19.59 11.52
C SER A 33 -11.18 19.76 11.80
N THR A 34 -11.99 19.95 10.76
CA THR A 34 -13.44 20.12 10.87
C THR A 34 -14.09 18.92 11.54
N ALA A 35 -14.95 19.20 12.53
CA ALA A 35 -15.64 18.17 13.31
C ALA A 35 -16.88 17.58 12.64
N THR A 36 -17.40 18.23 11.59
CA THR A 36 -18.58 17.80 10.84
C THR A 36 -18.21 17.41 9.41
N PHE A 37 -18.95 16.46 8.86
CA PHE A 37 -18.80 16.07 7.46
C PHE A 37 -19.14 17.22 6.51
N ASP A 38 -20.21 17.97 6.79
CA ASP A 38 -20.64 19.09 5.95
C ASP A 38 -19.56 20.18 5.90
N GLY A 39 -18.90 20.49 7.02
CA GLY A 39 -17.78 21.42 7.03
C GLY A 39 -16.57 20.90 6.24
N PHE A 40 -16.31 19.59 6.28
CA PHE A 40 -15.26 18.98 5.46
C PHE A 40 -15.59 19.01 3.97
N MET A 41 -16.87 18.79 3.62
CA MET A 41 -17.36 18.87 2.24
C MET A 41 -17.19 20.28 1.68
N GLU A 42 -17.59 21.30 2.45
CA GLU A 42 -17.44 22.70 2.03
C GLU A 42 -15.96 23.06 1.84
N MET A 43 -15.05 22.67 2.75
CA MET A 43 -13.61 22.88 2.54
C MET A 43 -13.05 22.21 1.28
N ALA A 44 -13.52 20.99 0.98
CA ALA A 44 -13.13 20.27 -0.22
C ALA A 44 -13.65 20.95 -1.49
N LYS A 45 -14.87 21.49 -1.44
CA LYS A 45 -15.48 22.25 -2.53
C LYS A 45 -14.79 23.60 -2.75
N ASP A 46 -14.55 24.34 -1.67
CA ASP A 46 -13.88 25.64 -1.65
C ASP A 46 -12.47 25.59 -2.26
N THR A 47 -11.85 24.40 -2.29
CA THR A 47 -10.57 24.18 -2.96
C THR A 47 -10.63 24.50 -4.46
N PHE A 48 -11.80 24.38 -5.09
CA PHE A 48 -11.96 24.64 -6.53
C PHE A 48 -12.67 25.95 -6.84
N ILE A 49 -13.35 26.59 -5.89
CA ILE A 49 -14.13 27.80 -6.19
C ILE A 49 -13.20 28.96 -6.62
N VAL A 50 -13.41 29.48 -7.82
CA VAL A 50 -12.62 30.59 -8.38
C VAL A 50 -13.49 31.84 -8.54
N LYS A 51 -13.03 32.97 -8.00
CA LYS A 51 -13.73 34.25 -8.14
C LYS A 51 -13.82 34.66 -9.62
N GLY A 52 -15.02 34.98 -10.07
CA GLY A 52 -15.28 35.46 -11.44
C GLY A 52 -15.65 34.38 -12.47
N PHE A 53 -15.55 33.10 -12.13
CA PHE A 53 -15.83 31.98 -13.04
C PHE A 53 -17.15 31.29 -12.67
N ARG A 54 -18.27 31.89 -13.07
CA ARG A 54 -19.62 31.40 -12.67
C ARG A 54 -19.90 29.99 -13.18
N ASP A 55 -19.72 29.74 -14.47
CA ASP A 55 -20.08 28.47 -15.09
C ASP A 55 -19.27 27.31 -14.49
N PHE A 56 -17.96 27.52 -14.29
CA PHE A 56 -17.08 26.55 -13.63
C PHE A 56 -17.51 26.29 -12.17
N ASN A 57 -17.82 27.34 -11.41
CA ASN A 57 -18.26 27.18 -10.02
C ASN A 57 -19.61 26.44 -9.94
N THR A 58 -20.52 26.64 -10.90
CA THR A 58 -21.77 25.88 -10.98
C THR A 58 -21.49 24.39 -11.26
N ALA A 59 -20.57 24.07 -12.18
CA ALA A 59 -20.16 22.70 -12.44
C ALA A 59 -19.51 22.03 -11.22
N VAL A 60 -18.72 22.79 -10.42
CA VAL A 60 -18.17 22.32 -9.15
C VAL A 60 -19.28 22.01 -8.14
N GLU A 61 -20.30 22.86 -8.00
CA GLU A 61 -21.44 22.58 -7.11
C GLU A 61 -22.18 21.29 -7.55
N GLU A 62 -22.43 21.10 -8.84
CA GLU A 62 -23.03 19.88 -9.37
C GLU A 62 -22.16 18.64 -9.10
N LEU A 63 -20.85 18.75 -9.26
CA LEU A 63 -19.88 17.70 -8.94
C LEU A 63 -19.97 17.28 -7.48
N PHE A 64 -20.07 18.23 -6.54
CA PHE A 64 -20.14 17.95 -5.11
C PHE A 64 -21.51 17.44 -4.64
N ASN A 65 -22.56 17.64 -5.44
CA ASN A 65 -23.87 16.99 -5.25
C ASN A 65 -23.91 15.55 -5.79
N ASN A 66 -22.90 15.11 -6.54
CA ASN A 66 -22.85 13.76 -7.09
C ASN A 66 -22.64 12.71 -5.96
N PRO A 67 -23.46 11.64 -5.88
CA PRO A 67 -23.37 10.64 -4.81
C PRO A 67 -22.03 9.89 -4.77
N VAL A 68 -21.36 9.72 -5.92
CA VAL A 68 -20.04 9.09 -5.99
C VAL A 68 -18.99 10.00 -5.38
N MET A 69 -19.01 11.30 -5.72
CA MET A 69 -18.12 12.30 -5.13
C MET A 69 -18.33 12.40 -3.61
N ILE A 70 -19.60 12.46 -3.17
CA ILE A 70 -19.96 12.44 -1.75
C ILE A 70 -19.37 11.20 -1.06
N GLY A 71 -19.49 10.03 -1.70
CA GLY A 71 -18.92 8.78 -1.19
C GLY A 71 -17.38 8.80 -1.08
N ILE A 72 -16.68 9.41 -2.04
CA ILE A 72 -15.22 9.58 -1.99
C ILE A 72 -14.83 10.49 -0.82
N VAL A 73 -15.43 11.67 -0.72
CA VAL A 73 -15.13 12.65 0.33
C VAL A 73 -15.49 12.10 1.72
N ARG A 74 -16.62 11.40 1.84
CA ARG A 74 -17.04 10.75 3.10
C ARG A 74 -16.04 9.73 3.59
N LYS A 75 -15.52 8.86 2.70
CA LYS A 75 -14.50 7.89 3.08
C LYS A 75 -13.20 8.56 3.56
N ILE A 76 -12.81 9.70 3.00
CA ILE A 76 -11.63 10.44 3.46
C ILE A 76 -11.88 11.03 4.85
N TYR A 77 -13.07 11.61 5.04
CA TYR A 77 -13.49 12.16 6.32
C TYR A 77 -13.53 11.08 7.43
N ASP A 78 -14.11 9.92 7.15
CA ASP A 78 -14.25 8.84 8.15
C ASP A 78 -12.90 8.21 8.54
N VAL A 79 -11.93 8.20 7.62
CA VAL A 79 -10.61 7.58 7.85
C VAL A 79 -9.60 8.51 8.53
N SER A 80 -9.47 9.76 8.08
CA SER A 80 -8.40 10.66 8.57
C SER A 80 -8.82 12.08 8.88
N LYS A 81 -9.94 12.57 8.31
CA LYS A 81 -10.32 14.00 8.34
C LYS A 81 -9.24 14.94 7.82
N ASP A 82 -8.30 14.44 7.01
CA ASP A 82 -7.19 15.23 6.47
C ASP A 82 -7.53 15.70 5.05
N ILE A 83 -7.76 17.01 4.90
CA ILE A 83 -8.06 17.64 3.62
C ILE A 83 -6.94 17.46 2.58
N ARG A 84 -5.70 17.24 3.02
CA ARG A 84 -4.57 17.01 2.12
C ARG A 84 -4.70 15.68 1.37
N LEU A 85 -5.40 14.69 1.92
CA LEU A 85 -5.70 13.45 1.19
C LEU A 85 -6.70 13.71 0.05
N PHE A 86 -7.66 14.60 0.28
CA PHE A 86 -8.55 15.05 -0.78
C PHE A 86 -7.75 15.77 -1.88
N HIS A 87 -6.86 16.69 -1.51
CA HIS A 87 -6.00 17.39 -2.48
C HIS A 87 -5.13 16.45 -3.31
N LYS A 88 -4.59 15.37 -2.73
CA LYS A 88 -3.86 14.34 -3.48
C LYS A 88 -4.72 13.67 -4.55
N ILE A 89 -5.97 13.37 -4.22
CA ILE A 89 -6.91 12.76 -5.18
C ILE A 89 -7.30 13.77 -6.26
N ALA A 90 -7.56 15.01 -5.86
CA ALA A 90 -7.93 16.12 -6.73
C ALA A 90 -6.84 16.55 -7.73
N PHE A 91 -5.58 16.28 -7.41
CA PHE A 91 -4.45 16.68 -8.25
C PHE A 91 -4.59 16.16 -9.69
N TYR A 92 -4.87 14.87 -9.87
CA TYR A 92 -5.02 14.27 -11.21
C TYR A 92 -6.17 14.90 -12.03
N PRO A 93 -7.41 15.00 -11.54
CA PRO A 93 -8.49 15.73 -12.22
C PRO A 93 -8.11 17.17 -12.60
N VAL A 94 -7.47 17.91 -11.68
CA VAL A 94 -7.04 19.30 -11.94
C VAL A 94 -5.99 19.37 -13.05
N THR A 95 -5.04 18.43 -13.08
CA THR A 95 -4.03 18.39 -14.15
C THR A 95 -4.62 18.13 -15.53
N LYS A 96 -5.88 17.72 -15.66
CA LYS A 96 -6.55 17.55 -16.96
C LYS A 96 -7.30 18.79 -17.44
N LEU A 97 -7.45 19.81 -16.60
CA LEU A 97 -8.19 21.03 -16.96
C LEU A 97 -7.55 21.82 -18.13
N TYR A 98 -6.32 21.49 -18.53
CA TYR A 98 -5.72 22.01 -19.76
C TYR A 98 -6.37 21.45 -21.05
N THR A 99 -6.98 20.26 -20.98
CA THR A 99 -7.64 19.58 -22.12
C THR A 99 -9.16 19.56 -22.05
N GLN A 100 -9.71 19.61 -20.84
CA GLN A 100 -11.16 19.58 -20.59
C GLN A 100 -11.53 20.79 -19.73
N LEU A 101 -12.69 21.39 -19.96
CA LEU A 101 -13.10 22.60 -19.23
C LEU A 101 -13.63 22.29 -17.82
N ASP A 102 -14.13 21.06 -17.59
CA ASP A 102 -14.79 20.66 -16.36
C ASP A 102 -14.09 19.51 -15.62
N LEU A 103 -14.36 19.42 -14.33
CA LEU A 103 -13.88 18.36 -13.45
C LEU A 103 -14.81 17.13 -13.53
N SER A 104 -14.32 16.02 -14.07
CA SER A 104 -15.09 14.77 -14.15
C SER A 104 -15.00 13.92 -12.88
N VAL A 105 -16.14 13.44 -12.38
CA VAL A 105 -16.23 12.46 -11.28
C VAL A 105 -15.39 11.21 -11.56
N ASP A 106 -15.36 10.74 -12.81
CA ASP A 106 -14.63 9.53 -13.18
C ASP A 106 -13.12 9.68 -12.97
N ASP A 107 -12.59 10.89 -13.13
CA ASP A 107 -11.18 11.17 -12.86
C ASP A 107 -10.89 11.13 -11.35
N PHE A 108 -11.84 11.56 -10.51
CA PHE A 108 -11.74 11.39 -9.06
C PHE A 108 -11.80 9.92 -8.66
N VAL A 109 -12.68 9.12 -9.28
CA VAL A 109 -12.76 7.67 -9.04
C VAL A 109 -11.45 6.99 -9.39
N LYS A 110 -10.88 7.30 -10.57
CA LYS A 110 -9.58 6.77 -11.02
C LYS A 110 -8.45 7.15 -10.06
N SER A 111 -8.32 8.43 -9.72
CA SER A 111 -7.29 8.92 -8.82
C SER A 111 -7.42 8.34 -7.40
N ASN A 112 -8.66 8.26 -6.89
CA ASN A 112 -8.93 7.64 -5.60
C ASN A 112 -8.61 6.13 -5.60
N GLY A 113 -8.86 5.44 -6.71
CA GLY A 113 -8.44 4.04 -6.89
C GLY A 113 -6.92 3.90 -6.83
N ALA A 114 -6.20 4.71 -7.60
CA ALA A 114 -4.74 4.70 -7.65
C ALA A 114 -4.08 4.98 -6.28
N GLN A 115 -4.62 5.94 -5.51
CA GLN A 115 -4.12 6.27 -4.16
C GLN A 115 -4.39 5.17 -3.12
N ARG A 116 -5.31 4.23 -3.40
CA ARG A 116 -5.70 3.14 -2.51
C ARG A 116 -5.09 1.80 -2.90
N THR A 117 -4.37 1.73 -4.00
CA THR A 117 -3.66 0.52 -4.41
C THR A 117 -2.62 0.15 -3.36
N ASP A 118 -2.65 -1.10 -2.91
CA ASP A 118 -1.62 -1.61 -2.02
C ASP A 118 -0.31 -1.81 -2.80
N ALA A 119 0.71 -1.02 -2.45
CA ALA A 119 1.99 -1.00 -3.16
C ALA A 119 2.68 -2.38 -3.18
N LYS A 120 2.53 -3.17 -2.12
CA LYS A 120 3.11 -4.53 -2.06
C LYS A 120 2.42 -5.47 -3.04
N THR A 121 1.09 -5.41 -3.14
CA THR A 121 0.33 -6.20 -4.10
C THR A 121 0.62 -5.79 -5.55
N GLU A 122 0.88 -4.50 -5.80
CA GLU A 122 1.29 -4.01 -7.12
C GLU A 122 2.66 -4.53 -7.53
N LEU A 123 3.64 -4.57 -6.60
CA LEU A 123 4.95 -5.16 -6.85
C LEU A 123 4.85 -6.61 -7.34
N LEU A 124 3.90 -7.40 -6.82
CA LEU A 124 3.70 -8.80 -7.22
C LEU A 124 3.37 -8.98 -8.70
N GLN A 125 2.75 -8.00 -9.35
CA GLN A 125 2.33 -8.10 -10.75
C GLN A 125 3.51 -8.08 -11.74
N GLY A 126 4.65 -7.50 -11.34
CA GLY A 126 5.85 -7.35 -12.18
C GLY A 126 7.03 -8.24 -11.80
N MET A 127 6.89 -9.11 -10.79
CA MET A 127 7.99 -9.95 -10.34
C MET A 127 8.27 -11.10 -11.31
N PRO A 128 9.50 -11.62 -11.41
CA PRO A 128 9.75 -12.82 -12.19
C PRO A 128 9.07 -14.06 -11.58
N LEU A 129 8.78 -15.05 -12.43
CA LEU A 129 8.00 -16.23 -12.05
C LEU A 129 8.61 -17.02 -10.89
N LEU A 130 9.94 -17.06 -10.77
CA LEU A 130 10.62 -17.78 -9.68
C LEU A 130 10.34 -17.11 -8.33
N GLU A 131 10.43 -15.78 -8.25
CA GLU A 131 10.09 -15.01 -7.05
C GLU A 131 8.62 -15.22 -6.67
N LEU A 132 7.70 -15.22 -7.65
CA LEU A 132 6.29 -15.52 -7.39
C LEU A 132 6.11 -16.93 -6.80
N ILE A 133 6.78 -17.93 -7.37
CA ILE A 133 6.76 -19.31 -6.86
C ILE A 133 7.30 -19.38 -5.43
N MET A 134 8.37 -18.64 -5.11
CA MET A 134 8.90 -18.57 -3.74
C MET A 134 7.88 -17.96 -2.77
N ILE A 135 7.17 -16.91 -3.17
CA ILE A 135 6.08 -16.32 -2.36
C ILE A 135 4.94 -17.33 -2.16
N ILE A 136 4.58 -18.09 -3.20
CA ILE A 136 3.55 -19.14 -3.07
C ILE A 136 4.02 -20.25 -2.11
N SER A 137 5.28 -20.68 -2.18
CA SER A 137 5.85 -21.62 -1.19
C SER A 137 5.71 -21.08 0.23
N MET A 138 6.02 -19.79 0.46
CA MET A 138 5.87 -19.16 1.77
C MET A 138 4.40 -19.12 2.20
N LYS A 139 3.45 -18.82 1.29
CA LYS A 139 2.01 -18.93 1.56
C LYS A 139 1.61 -20.34 1.98
N LYS A 140 2.16 -21.39 1.36
CA LYS A 140 1.91 -22.78 1.75
C LYS A 140 2.45 -23.12 3.13
N LEU A 141 3.61 -22.58 3.51
CA LEU A 141 4.10 -22.68 4.88
C LEU A 141 3.16 -21.96 5.87
N LEU A 142 2.61 -20.79 5.52
CA LEU A 142 1.61 -20.10 6.34
C LEU A 142 0.31 -20.91 6.50
N GLU A 143 -0.11 -21.64 5.47
CA GLU A 143 -1.26 -22.57 5.55
C GLU A 143 -0.99 -23.74 6.50
N LYS A 144 0.27 -24.17 6.63
CA LYS A 144 0.75 -25.17 7.59
C LYS A 144 1.04 -24.60 8.99
N GLU A 145 0.57 -23.39 9.27
CA GLU A 145 0.82 -22.64 10.53
C GLU A 145 2.30 -22.31 10.81
N ILE A 146 3.16 -22.45 9.81
CA ILE A 146 4.58 -22.07 9.88
C ILE A 146 4.69 -20.60 9.50
N THR A 147 4.72 -19.74 10.52
CA THR A 147 4.75 -18.27 10.35
C THR A 147 6.15 -17.69 10.14
N ILE A 148 7.17 -18.47 10.46
CA ILE A 148 8.59 -18.11 10.37
C ILE A 148 9.30 -19.25 9.63
N PHE A 149 10.10 -18.91 8.63
CA PHE A 149 10.79 -19.90 7.82
C PHE A 149 12.15 -19.38 7.34
N ASN A 150 13.07 -20.30 7.06
CA ASN A 150 14.34 -19.98 6.39
C ASN A 150 14.27 -20.36 4.90
N PHE A 151 15.32 -20.03 4.14
CA PHE A 151 15.38 -20.36 2.71
C PHE A 151 15.24 -21.86 2.44
N GLN A 152 15.82 -22.71 3.29
CA GLN A 152 15.79 -24.16 3.10
C GLN A 152 14.33 -24.68 3.12
N MET A 153 13.54 -24.26 4.11
CA MET A 153 12.13 -24.64 4.22
C MET A 153 11.31 -24.22 2.99
N VAL A 154 11.53 -22.99 2.51
CA VAL A 154 10.85 -22.46 1.31
C VAL A 154 11.26 -23.22 0.04
N TYR A 155 12.55 -23.53 -0.08
CA TYR A 155 13.08 -24.28 -1.22
C TYR A 155 12.59 -25.73 -1.23
N ASP A 156 12.44 -26.35 -0.06
CA ASP A 156 11.91 -27.71 0.06
C ASP A 156 10.43 -27.77 -0.35
N GLU A 157 9.61 -26.79 0.04
CA GLU A 157 8.22 -26.66 -0.43
C GLU A 157 8.15 -26.46 -1.95
N TYR A 158 9.02 -25.60 -2.49
CA TYR A 158 9.14 -25.40 -3.94
C TYR A 158 9.53 -26.70 -4.68
N LYS A 159 10.51 -27.44 -4.13
CA LYS A 159 10.98 -28.70 -4.70
C LYS A 159 9.88 -29.77 -4.67
N GLU A 160 9.11 -29.84 -3.59
CA GLU A 160 7.96 -30.74 -3.48
C GLU A 160 6.91 -30.44 -4.56
N PHE A 161 6.53 -29.18 -4.74
CA PHE A 161 5.61 -28.75 -5.79
C PHE A 161 6.10 -29.15 -7.19
N MET A 162 7.38 -28.91 -7.49
CA MET A 162 7.98 -29.27 -8.78
C MET A 162 7.98 -30.78 -9.02
N THR A 163 8.28 -31.57 -7.99
CA THR A 163 8.29 -33.04 -8.06
C THR A 163 6.89 -33.57 -8.33
N GLN A 164 5.88 -33.09 -7.59
CA GLN A 164 4.48 -33.49 -7.80
C GLN A 164 3.98 -33.12 -9.20
N THR A 165 4.40 -31.96 -9.71
CA THR A 165 4.03 -31.46 -11.05
C THR A 165 4.64 -32.30 -12.17
N GLN A 166 5.89 -32.76 -12.00
CA GLN A 166 6.54 -33.66 -12.94
C GLN A 166 5.89 -35.05 -12.94
N VAL A 167 5.60 -35.61 -11.76
CA VAL A 167 4.94 -36.93 -11.63
C VAL A 167 3.57 -36.93 -12.30
N LYS A 168 2.81 -35.84 -12.20
CA LYS A 168 1.48 -35.70 -12.82
C LYS A 168 1.52 -35.43 -14.33
N GLY A 169 2.72 -35.34 -14.94
CA GLY A 169 2.87 -35.01 -16.37
C GLY A 169 2.47 -33.57 -16.73
N GLN A 170 2.22 -32.71 -15.73
CA GLN A 170 1.74 -31.33 -15.91
C GLN A 170 2.88 -30.31 -15.91
N GLY A 171 4.13 -30.75 -15.75
CA GLY A 171 5.32 -29.90 -15.68
C GLY A 171 6.01 -29.60 -17.01
N PHE A 172 5.33 -29.71 -18.14
CA PHE A 172 5.95 -29.51 -19.45
C PHE A 172 6.57 -28.10 -19.55
N GLY A 173 7.88 -28.03 -19.75
CA GLY A 173 8.64 -26.78 -19.86
C GLY A 173 9.10 -26.15 -18.52
N MET A 174 8.58 -26.57 -17.36
CA MET A 174 9.03 -26.06 -16.07
C MET A 174 10.18 -26.91 -15.51
N LYS A 175 11.36 -26.30 -15.35
CA LYS A 175 12.53 -26.94 -14.74
C LYS A 175 12.76 -26.41 -13.33
N LEU A 176 13.19 -27.30 -12.43
CA LEU A 176 13.59 -26.92 -11.08
C LEU A 176 14.83 -26.03 -11.18
N TYR A 177 14.74 -24.80 -10.67
CA TYR A 177 15.88 -23.89 -10.63
C TYR A 177 16.95 -24.40 -9.66
N LYS A 178 18.23 -24.20 -10.02
CA LYS A 178 19.35 -24.54 -9.14
C LYS A 178 19.23 -23.74 -7.83
N ARG A 179 19.64 -24.37 -6.73
CA ARG A 179 19.57 -23.78 -5.38
C ARG A 179 20.20 -22.38 -5.28
N ALA A 180 21.33 -22.13 -5.94
CA ALA A 180 21.96 -20.81 -5.96
C ALA A 180 21.10 -19.72 -6.63
N VAL A 181 20.34 -20.08 -7.68
CA VAL A 181 19.43 -19.17 -8.38
C VAL A 181 18.20 -18.88 -7.51
N ALA A 182 17.65 -19.92 -6.89
CA ALA A 182 16.55 -19.79 -5.93
C ALA A 182 16.94 -18.94 -4.71
N LEU A 183 18.16 -19.11 -4.19
CA LEU A 183 18.67 -18.29 -3.11
C LEU A 183 18.77 -16.81 -3.53
N LYS A 184 19.18 -16.54 -4.77
CA LYS A 184 19.22 -15.17 -5.29
C LYS A 184 17.83 -14.56 -5.41
N ALA A 185 16.84 -15.31 -5.87
CA ALA A 185 15.44 -14.88 -5.89
C ALA A 185 14.91 -14.59 -4.47
N PHE A 186 15.26 -15.42 -3.49
CA PHE A 186 14.92 -15.18 -2.09
C PHE A 186 15.58 -13.92 -1.53
N GLU A 187 16.86 -13.67 -1.84
CA GLU A 187 17.52 -12.40 -1.48
C GLU A 187 16.86 -11.19 -2.15
N ASN A 188 16.42 -11.31 -3.41
CA ASN A 188 15.70 -10.22 -4.10
C ASN A 188 14.37 -9.90 -3.38
N LEU A 189 13.64 -10.92 -2.94
CA LEU A 189 12.42 -10.74 -2.14
C LEU A 189 12.69 -10.00 -0.82
N GLN A 190 13.87 -10.20 -0.22
CA GLN A 190 14.30 -9.44 0.95
C GLN A 190 14.63 -7.98 0.61
N LEU A 191 15.25 -7.73 -0.55
CA LEU A 191 15.52 -6.37 -1.02
C LEU A 191 14.24 -5.57 -1.30
N PHE A 192 13.17 -6.23 -1.74
CA PHE A 192 11.84 -5.61 -1.92
C PHE A 192 11.03 -5.51 -0.63
N GLU A 193 11.58 -5.91 0.52
CA GLU A 193 10.90 -5.94 1.83
C GLU A 193 9.59 -6.75 1.84
N LEU A 194 9.40 -7.62 0.85
CA LEU A 194 8.30 -8.59 0.83
C LEU A 194 8.58 -9.74 1.80
N VAL A 195 9.85 -9.98 2.10
CA VAL A 195 10.33 -10.94 3.10
C VAL A 195 11.31 -10.23 4.02
N THR A 196 11.07 -10.24 5.33
CA THR A 196 11.95 -9.57 6.29
C THR A 196 12.68 -10.60 7.15
N PRO A 197 14.01 -10.48 7.33
CA PRO A 197 14.73 -11.29 8.31
C PRO A 197 14.28 -10.91 9.72
N ILE A 198 14.17 -11.90 10.60
CA ILE A 198 13.76 -11.66 12.00
C ILE A 198 14.96 -11.24 12.84
N ASP A 199 16.10 -11.90 12.60
CA ASP A 199 17.33 -11.60 13.30
C ASP A 199 18.19 -10.61 12.50
N SER A 200 18.80 -9.67 13.24
CA SER A 200 19.89 -8.83 12.73
C SER A 200 20.96 -9.69 12.08
N ALA A 201 21.62 -9.18 11.03
CA ALA A 201 22.65 -9.90 10.29
C ALA A 201 23.81 -10.39 11.18
N GLY A 202 23.67 -11.60 11.75
CA GLY A 202 24.67 -12.27 12.57
C GLY A 202 25.47 -13.33 11.80
N LYS A 203 26.28 -14.10 12.53
CA LYS A 203 27.17 -15.18 12.03
C LYS A 203 26.42 -16.38 11.38
N CYS A 204 25.09 -16.38 11.37
CA CYS A 204 24.30 -17.44 10.74
C CYS A 204 24.43 -17.34 9.21
N PRO A 205 24.73 -18.44 8.49
CA PRO A 205 24.73 -18.45 7.02
C PRO A 205 23.37 -18.03 6.49
N LYS A 206 23.35 -17.29 5.37
CA LYS A 206 22.15 -16.65 4.83
C LYS A 206 20.97 -17.60 4.64
N GLU A 207 21.25 -18.84 4.27
CA GLU A 207 20.26 -19.88 3.96
C GLU A 207 19.46 -20.35 5.18
N TYR A 208 20.02 -20.21 6.37
CA TYR A 208 19.42 -20.66 7.63
C TYR A 208 18.84 -19.51 8.46
N ARG A 209 18.94 -18.27 7.97
CA ARG A 209 18.35 -17.11 8.63
C ARG A 209 16.84 -17.19 8.53
N MET A 210 16.20 -17.05 9.69
CA MET A 210 14.75 -17.02 9.77
C MET A 210 14.21 -15.69 9.22
N ALA A 211 13.12 -15.78 8.49
CA ALA A 211 12.45 -14.67 7.86
C ALA A 211 10.92 -14.81 7.96
N LYS A 212 10.24 -13.68 7.75
CA LYS A 212 8.79 -13.56 7.78
C LYS A 212 8.29 -12.96 6.47
N LEU A 213 7.15 -13.45 5.98
CA LEU A 213 6.45 -12.86 4.84
C LEU A 213 5.71 -11.59 5.27
N MET A 214 5.86 -10.53 4.49
CA MET A 214 5.22 -9.22 4.74
C MET A 214 3.94 -9.01 3.92
N LEU A 215 3.30 -10.11 3.52
CA LEU A 215 2.08 -10.20 2.72
C LEU A 215 1.08 -11.14 3.40
N GLU A 216 -0.21 -10.81 3.28
CA GLU A 216 -1.29 -11.67 3.71
C GLU A 216 -1.64 -12.73 2.65
N ARG A 217 -2.20 -13.86 3.09
CA ARG A 217 -2.62 -14.95 2.20
C ARG A 217 -3.60 -14.48 1.11
N ALA A 218 -4.52 -13.59 1.46
CA ALA A 218 -5.50 -13.04 0.51
C ALA A 218 -4.82 -12.21 -0.59
N GLN A 219 -3.87 -11.34 -0.23
CA GLN A 219 -3.11 -10.53 -1.19
C GLN A 219 -2.36 -11.41 -2.21
N ILE A 220 -1.77 -12.51 -1.74
CA ILE A 220 -1.04 -13.44 -2.60
C ILE A 220 -2.01 -14.18 -3.54
N THR A 221 -3.14 -14.67 -3.02
CA THR A 221 -4.18 -15.32 -3.84
C THR A 221 -4.66 -14.38 -4.95
N ASP A 222 -4.98 -13.14 -4.61
CA ASP A 222 -5.46 -12.15 -5.58
C ASP A 222 -4.39 -11.79 -6.62
N ALA A 223 -3.13 -11.66 -6.19
CA ALA A 223 -2.01 -11.40 -7.08
C ALA A 223 -1.79 -12.56 -8.07
N VAL A 224 -1.79 -13.81 -7.59
CA VAL A 224 -1.64 -15.01 -8.43
C VAL A 224 -2.77 -15.12 -9.45
N LEU A 225 -4.00 -14.77 -9.08
CA LEU A 225 -5.15 -14.78 -9.99
C LEU A 225 -5.01 -13.75 -11.12
N LYS A 226 -4.33 -12.62 -10.88
CA LYS A 226 -4.09 -11.58 -11.88
C LYS A 226 -2.82 -11.81 -12.70
N TYR A 227 -1.86 -12.55 -12.18
CA TYR A 227 -0.57 -12.80 -12.81
C TYR A 227 -0.68 -13.73 -14.03
N ASP A 228 0.11 -13.45 -15.08
CA ASP A 228 0.27 -14.29 -16.26
C ASP A 228 1.31 -15.40 -15.99
N CYS A 229 0.85 -16.48 -15.38
CA CYS A 229 1.68 -17.65 -15.06
C CYS A 229 1.03 -18.94 -15.54
N PRO A 230 1.82 -20.04 -15.68
CA PRO A 230 1.27 -21.34 -16.03
C PRO A 230 0.11 -21.75 -15.13
N ALA A 231 -0.94 -22.34 -15.71
CA ALA A 231 -2.17 -22.68 -15.00
C ALA A 231 -1.95 -23.53 -13.73
N ILE A 232 -0.91 -24.36 -13.71
CA ILE A 232 -0.54 -25.16 -12.53
C ILE A 232 -0.04 -24.32 -11.36
N VAL A 233 0.76 -23.29 -11.63
CA VAL A 233 1.22 -22.33 -10.61
C VAL A 233 0.03 -21.52 -10.10
N LYS A 234 -0.84 -21.09 -11.02
CA LYS A 234 -2.06 -20.35 -10.69
C LYS A 234 -2.97 -21.16 -9.76
N LYS A 235 -3.21 -22.44 -10.10
CA LYS A 235 -3.99 -23.38 -9.30
C LYS A 235 -3.36 -23.60 -7.92
N TRP A 236 -2.05 -23.82 -7.85
CA TRP A 236 -1.34 -24.06 -6.59
C TRP A 236 -1.36 -22.84 -5.66
N GLY A 237 -1.20 -21.64 -6.20
CA GLY A 237 -1.25 -20.41 -5.43
C GLY A 237 -2.66 -20.00 -4.99
N SER A 238 -3.70 -20.32 -5.78
CA SER A 238 -5.08 -19.89 -5.50
C SER A 238 -5.84 -20.81 -4.54
N HIS A 239 -5.54 -22.11 -4.51
CA HIS A 239 -6.24 -23.05 -3.63
C HIS A 239 -5.53 -23.14 -2.28
N SER A 240 -6.30 -23.16 -1.20
CA SER A 240 -5.80 -23.64 0.09
C SER A 240 -5.55 -25.15 -0.02
N ALA A 241 -4.43 -25.64 0.52
CA ALA A 241 -4.21 -27.08 0.65
C ALA A 241 -5.24 -27.73 1.58
#